data_AF-A0A1H0ENQ6-F1
#
_entry.id   AF-A0A1H0ENQ6-F1
#
_cell.length_a   1.000
_cell.length_b   1.000
_cell.length_c   1.000
_cell.angle_alpha   90.00
_cell.angle_beta   90.00
_cell.angle_gamma   90.00
#
_symmetry.space_group_name_H-M   'P 1'
#
loop_
_entity.id
_entity.type
_entity.pdbx_description
1 polymer ?
#
loop_
_entity_poly.entity_id
_entity_poly.type
_entity_poly.pdbx_seq_one_letter_code
_entity_poly.pdbx_strand_id
1 'polypeptide(L)'
;MTSEIGRADLVVVGAGIVGLAHAYAALERGLSVAVVERDDRATGASVRNFGHGCVTAQDGPALDYALAARASWLRLAKDSGMWVREAGAVVVARDDDEYAVLEEFHAIRDDQVVLLDAAGVLARVPVGPDVVGGALLPLDIRVDPREAVHAIAARLAERGVTFHWGTTVHAIEPGAVATSKGTVRADKIVVAVGHDVDRHFPGLAEEAAVRRCSLRMLRVADPHGRAIDPAVLTALSMLRYDAFAACPTLPALRDRLGGQRPDLVAMGMNLMFTQAPDGDLIIGDTHHYARTLDPFDTEDLDNAVLAETAHLLGVPHLTVRQRWRGVYASAPEPFLIATPAEGVRVVSVTSGIGMTTALGLAPGVLDDLL
;
A
#
# COMPACT_ATOMS: atom_id res chain seq x y z
N MET A 1 -26.83 26.81 -12.00
CA MET A 1 -25.44 26.81 -12.49
C MET A 1 -24.55 26.94 -11.27
N THR A 2 -23.74 25.93 -10.99
CA THR A 2 -22.71 26.00 -9.94
C THR A 2 -21.64 27.00 -10.37
N SER A 3 -21.15 27.86 -9.47
CA SER A 3 -20.04 28.78 -9.77
C SER A 3 -18.76 28.01 -10.12
N GLU A 4 -17.96 28.53 -11.04
CA GLU A 4 -16.60 28.03 -11.28
C GLU A 4 -15.71 28.40 -10.08
N ILE A 5 -14.94 27.43 -9.57
CA ILE A 5 -14.04 27.61 -8.42
C ILE A 5 -12.57 27.35 -8.74
N GLY A 6 -12.26 26.97 -9.98
CA GLY A 6 -10.90 26.72 -10.42
C GLY A 6 -10.81 26.21 -11.86
N ARG A 7 -9.64 26.37 -12.45
CA ARG A 7 -9.26 25.83 -13.76
C ARG A 7 -7.81 25.34 -13.71
N ALA A 8 -7.55 24.20 -14.33
CA ALA A 8 -6.23 23.60 -14.47
C ALA A 8 -6.14 22.80 -15.78
N ASP A 9 -4.96 22.43 -16.23
CA ASP A 9 -4.78 21.52 -17.36
C ASP A 9 -5.21 20.09 -16.97
N LEU A 10 -4.93 19.70 -15.72
CA LEU A 10 -5.33 18.44 -15.12
C LEU A 10 -6.07 18.64 -13.79
N VAL A 11 -7.23 18.00 -13.64
CA VAL A 11 -7.87 17.78 -12.33
C VAL A 11 -7.67 16.34 -11.88
N VAL A 12 -7.21 16.15 -10.65
CA VAL A 12 -7.14 14.85 -9.99
C VAL A 12 -8.20 14.76 -8.89
N VAL A 13 -9.06 13.75 -8.95
CA VAL A 13 -10.08 13.47 -7.93
C VAL A 13 -9.55 12.42 -6.96
N GLY A 14 -9.29 12.83 -5.72
CA GLY A 14 -8.72 12.02 -4.64
C GLY A 14 -7.26 12.39 -4.35
N ALA A 15 -6.94 12.63 -3.07
CA ALA A 15 -5.60 12.99 -2.59
C ALA A 15 -4.88 11.82 -1.88
N GLY A 16 -5.27 10.58 -2.17
CA GLY A 16 -4.48 9.41 -1.80
C GLY A 16 -3.21 9.27 -2.65
N ILE A 17 -2.33 8.31 -2.34
CA ILE A 17 -1.05 8.13 -3.03
C ILE A 17 -1.18 7.98 -4.55
N VAL A 18 -2.23 7.32 -5.04
CA VAL A 18 -2.51 7.20 -6.48
C VAL A 18 -2.77 8.57 -7.08
N GLY A 19 -3.65 9.38 -6.48
CA GLY A 19 -3.92 10.74 -6.97
C GLY A 19 -2.70 11.65 -6.87
N LEU A 20 -2.00 11.64 -5.74
CA LEU A 20 -0.79 12.45 -5.56
C LEU A 20 0.33 12.06 -6.54
N ALA A 21 0.45 10.77 -6.90
CA ALA A 21 1.39 10.33 -7.92
C ALA A 21 1.08 10.92 -9.30
N HIS A 22 -0.19 10.99 -9.70
CA HIS A 22 -0.61 11.64 -10.95
C HIS A 22 -0.43 13.15 -10.88
N ALA A 23 -0.76 13.78 -9.76
CA ALA A 23 -0.53 15.22 -9.58
C ALA A 23 0.96 15.56 -9.68
N TYR A 24 1.83 14.77 -9.04
CA TYR A 24 3.28 14.91 -9.13
C TYR A 24 3.77 14.71 -10.56
N ALA A 25 3.40 13.61 -11.22
CA ALA A 25 3.83 13.33 -12.59
C ALA A 25 3.35 14.36 -13.63
N ALA A 26 2.17 14.96 -13.43
CA ALA A 26 1.65 16.04 -14.27
C ALA A 26 2.40 17.36 -14.03
N LEU A 27 2.69 17.68 -12.77
CA LEU A 27 3.49 18.84 -12.40
C LEU A 27 4.91 18.76 -12.98
N GLU A 28 5.54 17.58 -12.97
CA GLU A 28 6.84 17.35 -13.63
C GLU A 28 6.79 17.56 -15.15
N ARG A 29 5.61 17.44 -15.77
CA ARG A 29 5.37 17.74 -17.19
C ARG A 29 5.02 19.21 -17.44
N GLY A 30 5.04 20.06 -16.41
CA GLY A 30 4.76 21.49 -16.51
C GLY A 30 3.27 21.85 -16.60
N LEU A 31 2.38 20.91 -16.30
CA LEU A 31 0.94 21.16 -16.29
C LEU A 31 0.51 21.89 -15.02
N SER A 32 -0.48 22.76 -15.15
CA SER A 32 -1.24 23.26 -14.00
C SER A 32 -2.16 22.14 -13.47
N VAL A 33 -2.15 21.94 -12.15
CA VAL A 33 -2.86 20.82 -11.51
C VAL A 33 -3.76 21.32 -10.40
N ALA A 34 -4.99 20.80 -10.36
CA ALA A 34 -5.89 20.91 -9.23
C ALA A 34 -6.22 19.52 -8.66
N VAL A 35 -6.16 19.35 -7.34
CA VAL A 35 -6.55 18.12 -6.64
C VAL A 35 -7.81 18.38 -5.83
N VAL A 36 -8.83 17.54 -5.98
CA VAL A 36 -10.09 17.64 -5.23
C VAL A 36 -10.20 16.46 -4.26
N GLU A 37 -10.31 16.75 -2.97
CA GLU A 37 -10.43 15.75 -1.90
C GLU A 37 -11.65 16.05 -1.04
N ARG A 38 -12.44 15.01 -0.73
CA ARG A 38 -13.67 15.12 0.05
C ARG A 38 -13.42 15.47 1.51
N ASP A 39 -12.29 15.02 2.05
CA ASP A 39 -11.87 15.24 3.43
C ASP A 39 -10.96 16.48 3.54
N ASP A 40 -10.74 16.98 4.75
CA ASP A 40 -9.84 18.11 5.02
C ASP A 40 -8.35 17.74 4.88
N ARG A 41 -8.05 16.44 4.77
CA ARG A 41 -6.74 15.83 4.51
C ARG A 41 -6.91 14.40 4.00
N ALA A 42 -5.85 13.80 3.45
CA ALA A 42 -5.89 12.39 3.03
C ALA A 42 -6.09 11.43 4.23
N THR A 43 -7.26 10.79 4.33
CA THR A 43 -7.54 9.85 5.44
C THR A 43 -7.77 8.40 5.00
N GLY A 44 -7.68 8.11 3.70
CA GLY A 44 -7.99 6.80 3.10
C GLY A 44 -6.91 5.73 3.30
N ALA A 45 -6.86 4.76 2.40
CA ALA A 45 -5.94 3.61 2.46
C ALA A 45 -4.45 4.00 2.62
N SER A 46 -4.05 5.13 2.04
CA SER A 46 -2.65 5.57 2.02
C SER A 46 -2.05 5.89 3.38
N VAL A 47 -2.87 6.16 4.41
CA VAL A 47 -2.41 6.43 5.79
C VAL A 47 -2.72 5.30 6.78
N ARG A 48 -3.32 4.21 6.29
CA ARG A 48 -3.83 3.10 7.11
C ARG A 48 -3.12 1.76 6.86
N ASN A 49 -1.90 1.82 6.33
CA ASN A 49 -1.08 0.67 5.97
C ASN A 49 0.23 0.65 6.79
N PHE A 50 1.16 -0.22 6.42
CA PHE A 50 2.45 -0.45 7.09
C PHE A 50 3.53 0.58 6.76
N GLY A 51 3.36 1.40 5.73
CA GLY A 51 4.42 2.26 5.21
C GLY A 51 5.54 1.50 4.51
N HIS A 52 5.28 0.29 4.02
CA HIS A 52 6.26 -0.53 3.31
C HIS A 52 6.09 -0.39 1.79
N GLY A 53 7.15 0.07 1.13
CA GLY A 53 7.33 -0.05 -0.32
C GLY A 53 7.92 -1.41 -0.64
N CYS A 54 7.04 -2.41 -0.81
CA CYS A 54 7.38 -3.82 -1.02
C CYS A 54 7.76 -4.08 -2.48
N VAL A 55 9.00 -3.77 -2.88
CA VAL A 55 9.45 -3.80 -4.28
C VAL A 55 9.78 -5.22 -4.72
N THR A 56 10.66 -5.91 -3.99
CA THR A 56 11.21 -7.20 -4.43
C THR A 56 10.13 -8.28 -4.54
N ALA A 57 9.10 -8.24 -3.69
CA ALA A 57 8.00 -9.21 -3.72
C ALA A 57 6.92 -8.91 -4.78
N GLN A 58 7.16 -7.98 -5.71
CA GLN A 58 6.30 -7.78 -6.89
C GLN A 58 6.80 -8.58 -8.10
N ASP A 59 5.89 -8.83 -9.04
CA ASP A 59 6.19 -9.50 -10.30
C ASP A 59 5.52 -8.81 -11.50
N GLY A 60 5.97 -9.13 -12.71
CA GLY A 60 5.42 -8.58 -13.95
C GLY A 60 5.34 -7.03 -13.97
N PRO A 61 4.27 -6.44 -14.52
CA PRO A 61 4.11 -4.98 -14.57
C PRO A 61 4.15 -4.28 -13.20
N ALA A 62 3.75 -4.98 -12.12
CA ALA A 62 3.78 -4.41 -10.78
C ALA A 62 5.23 -4.19 -10.30
N LEU A 63 6.17 -5.07 -10.67
CA LEU A 63 7.58 -4.91 -10.39
C LEU A 63 8.17 -3.70 -11.12
N ASP A 64 7.84 -3.53 -12.41
CA ASP A 64 8.31 -2.39 -13.19
C ASP A 64 7.85 -1.06 -12.56
N TYR A 65 6.57 -0.99 -12.17
CA TYR A 65 6.04 0.17 -11.45
C TYR A 65 6.67 0.34 -10.08
N ALA A 66 6.96 -0.74 -9.34
CA ALA A 66 7.60 -0.66 -8.03
C ALA A 66 9.03 -0.11 -8.11
N LEU A 67 9.83 -0.58 -9.08
CA LEU A 67 11.19 -0.09 -9.31
C LEU A 67 11.21 1.38 -9.69
N ALA A 68 10.33 1.81 -10.60
CA ALA A 68 10.18 3.21 -10.97
C ALA A 68 9.69 4.07 -9.79
N ALA A 69 8.70 3.57 -9.03
CA ALA A 69 8.17 4.24 -7.85
C ALA A 69 9.22 4.43 -6.76
N ARG A 70 10.10 3.44 -6.53
CA ARG A 70 11.21 3.53 -5.56
C ARG A 70 12.07 4.77 -5.82
N ALA A 71 12.47 4.99 -7.08
CA ALA A 71 13.27 6.16 -7.44
C ALA A 71 12.52 7.49 -7.18
N SER A 72 11.22 7.52 -7.45
CA SER A 72 10.36 8.68 -7.18
C SER A 72 10.17 8.94 -5.68
N TRP A 73 9.99 7.89 -4.88
CA TRP A 73 9.91 8.00 -3.41
C TRP A 73 11.17 8.64 -2.82
N LEU A 74 12.35 8.19 -3.22
CA LEU A 74 13.62 8.73 -2.73
C LEU A 74 13.83 10.19 -3.14
N ARG A 75 13.42 10.56 -4.36
CA ARG A 75 13.44 11.95 -4.83
C ARG A 75 12.49 12.84 -4.03
N LEU A 76 11.24 12.41 -3.86
CA LEU A 76 10.24 13.13 -3.07
C LEU A 76 10.66 13.26 -1.61
N ALA A 77 11.34 12.26 -1.05
CA ALA A 77 11.86 12.33 0.30
C ALA A 77 12.93 13.41 0.45
N LYS A 78 13.87 13.47 -0.50
CA LYS A 78 14.88 14.53 -0.56
C LYS A 78 14.25 15.92 -0.70
N ASP A 79 13.21 16.03 -1.53
CA ASP A 79 12.59 17.32 -1.86
C ASP A 79 11.63 17.84 -0.77
N SER A 80 10.92 16.94 -0.08
CA SER A 80 9.94 17.29 0.96
C SER A 80 10.50 17.19 2.39
N GLY A 81 11.66 16.56 2.57
CA GLY A 81 12.22 16.25 3.89
C GLY A 81 11.48 15.13 4.63
N MET A 82 10.55 14.41 3.97
CA MET A 82 9.83 13.30 4.61
C MET A 82 10.77 12.16 4.99
N TRP A 83 10.41 11.45 6.06
CA TRP A 83 11.13 10.26 6.50
C TRP A 83 10.96 9.11 5.50
N VAL A 84 12.09 8.62 4.99
CA VAL A 84 12.20 7.37 4.22
C VAL A 84 13.41 6.58 4.71
N ARG A 85 13.33 5.26 4.66
CA ARG A 85 14.42 4.34 4.99
C ARG A 85 14.65 3.35 3.86
N GLU A 86 15.88 3.30 3.38
CA GLU A 86 16.39 2.29 2.45
C GLU A 86 17.00 1.11 3.22
N ALA A 87 16.20 0.54 4.14
CA ALA A 87 16.64 -0.55 5.01
C ALA A 87 16.19 -1.93 4.51
N GLY A 88 15.47 -1.98 3.39
CA GLY A 88 14.92 -3.22 2.85
C GLY A 88 13.79 -3.80 3.70
N ALA A 89 13.52 -5.08 3.46
CA ALA A 89 12.62 -5.90 4.25
C ALA A 89 13.27 -7.24 4.60
N VAL A 90 12.98 -7.78 5.78
CA VAL A 90 13.41 -9.11 6.19
C VAL A 90 12.20 -10.04 6.16
N VAL A 91 12.26 -11.09 5.34
CA VAL A 91 11.31 -12.20 5.37
C VAL A 91 11.87 -13.23 6.37
N VAL A 92 11.15 -13.45 7.46
CA VAL A 92 11.57 -14.39 8.52
C VAL A 92 11.01 -15.78 8.21
N ALA A 93 11.87 -16.79 8.28
CA ALA A 93 11.51 -18.20 8.18
C ALA A 93 11.65 -18.89 9.55
N ARG A 94 10.61 -19.63 9.96
CA ARG A 94 10.52 -20.37 11.22
C ARG A 94 10.41 -21.89 11.04
N ASP A 95 10.31 -22.33 9.80
CA ASP A 95 10.29 -23.74 9.41
C ASP A 95 11.15 -23.94 8.15
N ASP A 96 11.60 -25.17 7.93
CA ASP A 96 12.52 -25.51 6.83
C ASP A 96 11.90 -25.23 5.44
N ASP A 97 10.59 -25.43 5.27
CA ASP A 97 9.91 -25.15 4.00
C ASP A 97 9.77 -23.64 3.73
N GLU A 98 9.64 -22.83 4.77
CA GLU A 98 9.68 -21.36 4.67
C GLU A 98 11.05 -20.90 4.18
N TYR A 99 12.12 -21.46 4.73
CA TYR A 99 13.48 -21.11 4.32
C TYR A 99 13.80 -21.62 2.90
N ALA A 100 13.34 -22.82 2.55
CA ALA A 100 13.49 -23.36 1.19
C ALA A 100 12.82 -22.47 0.12
N VAL A 101 11.62 -21.92 0.40
CA VAL A 101 10.99 -20.94 -0.50
C VAL A 101 11.88 -19.71 -0.70
N LEU A 102 12.57 -19.25 0.34
CA LEU A 102 13.48 -18.11 0.25
C LEU A 102 14.77 -18.44 -0.54
N GLU A 103 15.30 -19.65 -0.41
CA GLU A 103 16.43 -20.14 -1.22
C GLU A 103 16.06 -20.22 -2.71
N GLU A 104 14.87 -20.73 -3.01
CA GLU A 104 14.30 -20.76 -4.37
C GLU A 104 14.09 -19.34 -4.90
N PHE A 105 13.56 -18.44 -4.08
CA PHE A 105 13.33 -17.05 -4.46
C PHE A 105 14.65 -16.31 -4.73
N HIS A 106 15.69 -16.57 -3.94
CA HIS A 106 17.05 -16.11 -4.21
C HIS A 106 17.59 -16.65 -5.54
N ALA A 107 17.39 -17.93 -5.86
CA ALA A 107 17.80 -18.47 -7.15
C ALA A 107 17.07 -17.82 -8.34
N ILE A 108 15.85 -17.31 -8.14
CA ILE A 108 15.06 -16.61 -9.17
C ILE A 108 15.46 -15.14 -9.31
N ARG A 109 15.75 -14.46 -8.19
CA ARG A 109 15.92 -13.00 -8.12
C ARG A 109 17.35 -12.53 -7.84
N ASP A 110 18.28 -13.46 -7.65
CA ASP A 110 19.71 -13.23 -7.42
C ASP A 110 19.96 -12.21 -6.29
N ASP A 111 20.71 -11.14 -6.57
CA ASP A 111 21.14 -10.12 -5.62
C ASP A 111 20.00 -9.27 -5.03
N GLN A 112 18.80 -9.35 -5.61
CA GLN A 112 17.60 -8.71 -5.07
C GLN A 112 17.06 -9.42 -3.82
N VAL A 113 17.57 -10.61 -3.50
CA VAL A 113 17.21 -11.41 -2.32
C VAL A 113 18.48 -11.93 -1.68
N VAL A 114 18.81 -11.49 -0.48
CA VAL A 114 20.03 -11.89 0.23
C VAL A 114 19.67 -12.85 1.34
N LEU A 115 20.04 -14.13 1.22
CA LEU A 115 19.80 -15.13 2.26
C LEU A 115 20.48 -14.76 3.58
N LEU A 116 19.78 -15.04 4.67
CA LEU A 116 20.21 -14.81 6.04
C LEU A 116 20.10 -16.13 6.82
N ASP A 117 21.15 -16.48 7.55
CA ASP A 117 21.02 -17.45 8.63
C ASP A 117 20.25 -16.84 9.81
N ALA A 118 19.92 -17.67 10.80
CA ALA A 118 19.21 -17.22 12.00
C ALA A 118 19.92 -16.06 12.73
N ALA A 119 21.26 -16.07 12.77
CA ALA A 119 22.04 -15.00 13.38
C ALA A 119 21.90 -13.68 12.59
N GLY A 120 21.88 -13.74 11.26
CA GLY A 120 21.66 -12.61 10.36
C GLY A 120 20.28 -11.99 10.50
N VAL A 121 19.25 -12.81 10.77
CA VAL A 121 17.90 -12.34 11.10
C VAL A 121 17.90 -11.67 12.49
N LEU A 122 18.42 -12.33 13.52
CA LEU A 122 18.48 -11.80 14.90
C LEU A 122 19.28 -10.48 15.01
N ALA A 123 20.26 -10.28 14.14
CA ALA A 123 21.01 -9.03 14.03
C ALA A 123 20.16 -7.85 13.53
N ARG A 124 19.01 -8.10 12.92
CA ARG A 124 18.12 -7.10 12.32
C ARG A 124 16.75 -7.01 12.98
N VAL A 125 16.22 -8.12 13.45
CA VAL A 125 14.87 -8.25 14.01
C VAL A 125 14.93 -9.06 15.31
N PRO A 126 14.33 -8.59 16.43
CA PRO A 126 14.30 -9.32 17.70
C PRO A 126 13.23 -10.43 17.69
N VAL A 127 13.47 -11.45 16.88
CA VAL A 127 12.62 -12.62 16.71
C VAL A 127 12.77 -13.64 17.84
N GLY A 128 11.78 -14.52 17.97
CA GLY A 128 11.78 -15.67 18.88
C GLY A 128 12.82 -16.75 18.52
N PRO A 129 12.95 -17.78 19.38
CA PRO A 129 13.98 -18.82 19.24
C PRO A 129 13.70 -19.85 18.13
N ASP A 130 12.51 -19.82 17.52
CA ASP A 130 12.05 -20.72 16.46
C ASP A 130 12.52 -20.33 15.05
N VAL A 131 13.25 -19.21 14.91
CA VAL A 131 13.77 -18.77 13.61
C VAL A 131 14.89 -19.69 13.12
N VAL A 132 14.70 -20.21 11.90
CA VAL A 132 15.68 -21.05 11.21
C VAL A 132 16.55 -20.25 10.24
N GLY A 133 16.04 -19.12 9.74
CA GLY A 133 16.73 -18.25 8.78
C GLY A 133 15.79 -17.18 8.21
N GLY A 134 16.18 -16.59 7.09
CA GLY A 134 15.36 -15.62 6.38
C GLY A 134 16.01 -15.07 5.13
N ALA A 135 15.46 -13.99 4.60
CA ALA A 135 16.06 -13.26 3.48
C ALA A 135 15.86 -11.76 3.65
N LEU A 136 16.88 -10.98 3.28
CA LEU A 136 16.81 -9.53 3.13
C LEU A 136 16.44 -9.18 1.69
N LEU A 137 15.45 -8.32 1.53
CA LEU A 137 15.00 -7.71 0.28
C LEU A 137 15.53 -6.26 0.24
N PRO A 138 16.75 -5.99 -0.27
CA PRO A 138 17.42 -4.69 -0.15
C PRO A 138 16.76 -3.56 -0.95
N LEU A 139 15.96 -3.88 -1.97
CA LEU A 139 15.30 -2.87 -2.79
C LEU A 139 14.10 -2.22 -2.09
N ASP A 140 13.57 -2.88 -1.07
CA ASP A 140 12.40 -2.39 -0.35
C ASP A 140 12.72 -1.12 0.45
N ILE A 141 11.71 -0.28 0.61
CA ILE A 141 11.82 0.97 1.38
C ILE A 141 10.73 1.04 2.44
N ARG A 142 10.96 1.84 3.48
CA ARG A 142 9.91 2.24 4.42
C ARG A 142 9.70 3.74 4.42
N VAL A 143 8.46 4.14 4.61
CA VAL A 143 8.00 5.51 4.85
C VAL A 143 7.13 5.51 6.10
N ASP A 144 6.91 6.67 6.71
CA ASP A 144 5.84 6.79 7.71
C ASP A 144 4.51 6.91 6.96
N PRO A 145 3.63 5.90 7.00
CA PRO A 145 2.40 5.93 6.22
C PRO A 145 1.49 7.09 6.64
N ARG A 146 1.57 7.54 7.90
CA ARG A 146 0.73 8.63 8.40
C ARG A 146 1.20 9.99 7.94
N GLU A 147 2.49 10.17 7.67
CA GLU A 147 3.07 11.46 7.32
C GLU A 147 3.39 11.59 5.83
N ALA A 148 3.76 10.49 5.16
CA ALA A 148 4.33 10.52 3.81
C ALA A 148 3.42 11.22 2.78
N VAL A 149 2.14 10.84 2.70
CA VAL A 149 1.21 11.47 1.75
C VAL A 149 0.87 12.91 2.10
N HIS A 150 0.89 13.28 3.39
CA HIS A 150 0.68 14.66 3.81
C HIS A 150 1.89 15.53 3.43
N ALA A 151 3.11 15.04 3.63
CA ALA A 151 4.33 15.70 3.20
C ALA A 151 4.38 15.87 1.67
N ILE A 152 3.96 14.86 0.90
CA ILE A 152 3.84 14.97 -0.56
C ILE A 152 2.82 16.04 -0.94
N ALA A 153 1.62 16.00 -0.36
CA ALA A 153 0.57 16.97 -0.68
C ALA A 153 1.00 18.42 -0.36
N ALA A 154 1.63 18.64 0.81
CA ALA A 154 2.18 19.93 1.19
C ALA A 154 3.26 20.39 0.19
N ARG A 155 4.18 19.50 -0.17
CA ARG A 155 5.25 19.82 -1.13
C ARG A 155 4.70 20.13 -2.53
N LEU A 156 3.66 19.44 -2.98
CA LEU A 156 3.00 19.74 -4.25
C LEU A 156 2.28 21.10 -4.20
N ALA A 157 1.67 21.44 -3.07
CA ALA A 157 1.03 22.74 -2.89
C ALA A 157 2.05 23.89 -2.94
N GLU A 158 3.21 23.74 -2.30
CA GLU A 158 4.32 24.69 -2.39
C GLU A 158 4.81 24.90 -3.82
N ARG A 159 4.69 23.88 -4.67
CA ARG A 159 5.07 23.90 -6.08
C ARG A 159 3.95 24.37 -7.02
N GLY A 160 2.81 24.81 -6.48
CA GLY A 160 1.72 25.43 -7.25
C GLY A 160 0.53 24.53 -7.57
N VAL A 161 0.49 23.28 -7.06
CA VAL A 161 -0.74 22.46 -7.16
C VAL A 161 -1.83 23.06 -6.28
N THR A 162 -3.02 23.29 -6.85
CA THR A 162 -4.16 23.81 -6.09
C THR A 162 -4.91 22.65 -5.44
N PHE A 163 -5.10 22.68 -4.12
CA PHE A 163 -5.88 21.68 -3.41
C PHE A 163 -7.24 22.22 -2.99
N HIS A 164 -8.31 21.52 -3.36
CA HIS A 164 -9.67 21.75 -2.91
C HIS A 164 -10.05 20.69 -1.87
N TRP A 165 -9.60 20.89 -0.62
CA TRP A 165 -9.96 20.04 0.53
C TRP A 165 -11.41 20.22 0.97
N GLY A 166 -11.97 19.23 1.66
CA GLY A 166 -13.35 19.27 2.17
C GLY A 166 -14.38 19.45 1.04
N THR A 167 -14.09 18.92 -0.15
CA THR A 167 -14.82 19.20 -1.39
C THR A 167 -15.21 17.90 -2.07
N THR A 168 -16.49 17.54 -1.98
CA THR A 168 -17.00 16.28 -2.52
C THR A 168 -17.29 16.44 -4.00
N VAL A 169 -16.76 15.53 -4.84
CA VAL A 169 -17.15 15.43 -6.26
C VAL A 169 -18.48 14.70 -6.37
N HIS A 170 -19.42 15.24 -7.15
CA HIS A 170 -20.74 14.64 -7.38
C HIS A 170 -20.94 14.18 -8.82
N ALA A 171 -20.31 14.83 -9.78
CA ALA A 171 -20.36 14.44 -11.19
C ALA A 171 -19.04 14.76 -11.89
N ILE A 172 -18.71 13.93 -12.87
CA ILE A 172 -17.49 14.03 -13.68
C ILE A 172 -17.92 13.92 -15.14
N GLU A 173 -17.65 14.96 -15.91
CA GLU A 173 -17.90 15.04 -17.35
C GLU A 173 -16.61 15.50 -18.03
N PRO A 174 -16.42 15.20 -19.33
CA PRO A 174 -15.33 15.79 -20.10
C PRO A 174 -15.26 17.31 -19.90
N GLY A 175 -14.10 17.83 -19.51
CA GLY A 175 -13.93 19.27 -19.29
C GLY A 175 -14.39 19.80 -17.92
N ALA A 176 -15.04 19.00 -17.07
CA ALA A 176 -15.70 19.49 -15.86
C ALA A 176 -15.79 18.49 -14.69
N VAL A 177 -15.38 18.93 -13.51
CA VAL A 177 -15.61 18.22 -12.24
C VAL A 177 -16.55 19.05 -11.37
N ALA A 178 -17.80 18.59 -11.22
CA ALA A 178 -18.80 19.26 -10.40
C ALA A 178 -18.66 18.82 -8.93
N THR A 179 -18.56 19.79 -8.03
CA THR A 179 -18.30 19.55 -6.61
C THR A 179 -19.32 20.22 -5.70
N SER A 180 -19.25 19.92 -4.40
CA SER A 180 -20.05 20.56 -3.35
C SER A 180 -19.77 22.06 -3.18
N LYS A 181 -18.67 22.60 -3.73
CA LYS A 181 -18.29 24.02 -3.62
C LYS A 181 -18.35 24.78 -4.95
N GLY A 182 -18.65 24.09 -6.06
CA GLY A 182 -18.62 24.65 -7.40
C GLY A 182 -17.95 23.72 -8.40
N THR A 183 -17.77 24.19 -9.64
CA THR A 183 -17.15 23.38 -10.71
C THR A 183 -15.68 23.73 -10.87
N VAL A 184 -14.83 22.71 -10.98
CA VAL A 184 -13.44 22.85 -11.42
C VAL A 184 -13.36 22.44 -12.90
N ARG A 185 -12.78 23.28 -13.75
CA ARG A 185 -12.63 23.01 -15.19
C ARG A 185 -11.23 22.45 -15.48
N ALA A 186 -11.14 21.42 -16.31
CA ALA A 186 -9.86 20.93 -16.83
C ALA A 186 -10.02 20.11 -18.09
N ASP A 187 -9.03 20.19 -18.98
CA ASP A 187 -9.01 19.47 -20.24
C ASP A 187 -8.83 17.96 -20.03
N LYS A 188 -8.08 17.60 -18.98
CA LYS A 188 -7.84 16.22 -18.56
C LYS A 188 -8.28 16.00 -17.12
N ILE A 189 -8.79 14.82 -16.82
CA ILE A 189 -9.28 14.43 -15.49
C ILE A 189 -8.76 13.04 -15.15
N VAL A 190 -8.10 12.90 -14.00
CA VAL A 190 -7.76 11.61 -13.40
C VAL A 190 -8.63 11.39 -12.17
N VAL A 191 -9.31 10.25 -12.10
CA VAL A 191 -10.17 9.84 -11.00
C VAL A 191 -9.49 8.73 -10.21
N ALA A 192 -8.92 9.08 -9.06
CA ALA A 192 -8.10 8.23 -8.21
C ALA A 192 -8.74 8.00 -6.82
N VAL A 193 -10.00 7.57 -6.83
CA VAL A 193 -10.85 7.44 -5.62
C VAL A 193 -10.75 6.08 -4.91
N GLY A 194 -9.78 5.25 -5.29
CA GLY A 194 -9.53 3.95 -4.67
C GLY A 194 -10.72 3.00 -4.80
N HIS A 195 -11.29 2.56 -3.68
CA HIS A 195 -12.41 1.61 -3.69
C HIS A 195 -13.77 2.27 -3.96
N ASP A 196 -13.85 3.61 -3.96
CA ASP A 196 -15.09 4.35 -4.21
C ASP A 196 -15.33 4.61 -5.71
N VAL A 197 -14.66 3.87 -6.60
CA VAL A 197 -14.94 3.90 -8.06
C VAL A 197 -16.41 3.57 -8.31
N ASP A 198 -17.01 2.67 -7.51
CA ASP A 198 -18.42 2.32 -7.57
C ASP A 198 -19.38 3.49 -7.31
N ARG A 199 -18.93 4.53 -6.60
CA ARG A 199 -19.75 5.73 -6.33
C ARG A 199 -19.79 6.71 -7.50
N HIS A 200 -18.80 6.66 -8.39
CA HIS A 200 -18.69 7.57 -9.54
C HIS A 200 -18.97 6.88 -10.88
N PHE A 201 -18.54 5.61 -11.01
CA PHE A 201 -18.66 4.79 -12.21
C PHE A 201 -19.14 3.38 -11.83
N PRO A 202 -20.41 3.21 -11.42
CA PRO A 202 -20.93 1.93 -10.93
C PRO A 202 -20.82 0.79 -11.95
N GLY A 203 -21.10 1.07 -13.23
CA GLY A 203 -20.98 0.06 -14.30
C GLY A 203 -19.54 -0.41 -14.50
N LEU A 204 -18.57 0.51 -14.47
CA LEU A 204 -17.14 0.17 -14.56
C LEU A 204 -16.68 -0.66 -13.34
N ALA A 205 -17.13 -0.29 -12.14
CA ALA A 205 -16.81 -1.03 -10.93
C ALA A 205 -17.40 -2.45 -10.94
N GLU A 206 -18.60 -2.63 -11.51
CA GLU A 206 -19.23 -3.94 -11.67
C GLU A 206 -18.49 -4.80 -12.71
N GLU A 207 -18.17 -4.24 -13.88
CA GLU A 207 -17.41 -4.92 -14.93
C GLU A 207 -16.04 -5.40 -14.43
N ALA A 208 -15.32 -4.54 -13.72
CA ALA A 208 -14.02 -4.87 -13.13
C ALA A 208 -14.13 -5.68 -11.82
N ALA A 209 -15.35 -6.03 -11.37
CA ALA A 209 -15.61 -6.76 -10.13
C ALA A 209 -14.97 -6.14 -8.87
N VAL A 210 -14.97 -4.80 -8.79
CA VAL A 210 -14.37 -4.05 -7.68
C VAL A 210 -15.13 -4.33 -6.38
N ARG A 211 -14.35 -4.65 -5.35
CA ARG A 211 -14.77 -4.87 -3.96
C ARG A 211 -13.93 -3.99 -3.03
N ARG A 212 -14.36 -3.93 -1.78
CA ARG A 212 -13.57 -3.41 -0.67
C ARG A 212 -12.86 -4.56 0.00
N CYS A 213 -11.55 -4.43 0.20
CA CYS A 213 -10.80 -5.26 1.13
C CYS A 213 -10.59 -4.48 2.43
N SER A 214 -11.08 -5.02 3.55
CA SER A 214 -10.86 -4.46 4.88
C SER A 214 -9.75 -5.19 5.62
N LEU A 215 -8.91 -4.40 6.28
CA LEU A 215 -7.72 -4.82 7.01
C LEU A 215 -7.81 -4.46 8.48
N ARG A 216 -7.39 -5.36 9.36
CA ARG A 216 -7.15 -5.06 10.78
C ARG A 216 -5.70 -4.65 10.98
N MET A 217 -5.51 -3.45 11.53
CA MET A 217 -4.20 -2.87 11.76
C MET A 217 -4.12 -2.39 13.20
N LEU A 218 -2.96 -2.61 13.82
CA LEU A 218 -2.71 -2.21 15.19
C LEU A 218 -1.39 -1.47 15.30
N ARG A 219 -1.31 -0.60 16.29
CA ARG A 219 -0.07 -0.03 16.78
C ARG A 219 0.17 -0.57 18.18
N VAL A 220 1.35 -1.13 18.42
CA VAL A 220 1.75 -1.69 19.71
C VAL A 220 3.06 -1.08 20.17
N ALA A 221 3.28 -1.02 21.47
CA ALA A 221 4.58 -0.68 22.01
C ALA A 221 5.61 -1.74 21.58
N ASP A 222 6.81 -1.32 21.18
CA ASP A 222 7.92 -2.26 20.94
C ASP A 222 8.32 -2.92 22.28
N PRO A 223 8.17 -4.25 22.41
CA PRO A 223 8.46 -4.94 23.67
C PRO A 223 9.96 -5.04 23.96
N HIS A 224 10.83 -4.89 22.95
CA HIS A 224 12.28 -5.05 23.08
C HIS A 224 13.03 -3.73 23.22
N GLY A 225 12.39 -2.60 22.91
CA GLY A 225 13.01 -1.28 22.93
C GLY A 225 14.23 -1.17 21.98
N ARG A 226 14.20 -1.91 20.87
CA ARG A 226 15.29 -2.03 19.90
C ARG A 226 14.86 -1.48 18.56
N ALA A 227 15.72 -0.70 17.92
CA ALA A 227 15.48 -0.23 16.57
C ALA A 227 15.38 -1.41 15.58
N ILE A 228 14.31 -1.45 14.81
CA ILE A 228 14.04 -2.38 13.71
C ILE A 228 13.92 -1.53 12.44
N ASP A 229 15.03 -1.44 11.71
CA ASP A 229 15.11 -0.67 10.46
C ASP A 229 14.38 -1.27 9.25
N PRO A 230 14.38 -2.60 8.99
CA PRO A 230 13.69 -3.16 7.84
C PRO A 230 12.18 -3.30 8.08
N ALA A 231 11.39 -3.46 7.01
CA ALA A 231 10.07 -4.07 7.16
C ALA A 231 10.22 -5.57 7.50
N VAL A 232 9.24 -6.18 8.15
CA VAL A 232 9.30 -7.60 8.52
C VAL A 232 8.12 -8.33 7.93
N LEU A 233 8.40 -9.37 7.15
CA LEU A 233 7.43 -10.25 6.50
C LEU A 233 7.59 -11.67 7.04
N THR A 234 6.57 -12.49 6.81
CA THR A 234 6.55 -13.90 7.26
C THR A 234 6.10 -14.82 6.13
N ALA A 235 6.03 -16.12 6.41
CA ALA A 235 5.45 -17.10 5.49
C ALA A 235 4.04 -16.78 5.00
N LEU A 236 3.22 -16.14 5.85
CA LEU A 236 1.89 -15.68 5.43
C LEU A 236 1.97 -14.62 4.33
N SER A 237 3.00 -13.78 4.34
CA SER A 237 3.28 -12.85 3.24
C SER A 237 3.73 -13.59 1.98
N MET A 238 4.55 -14.64 2.11
CA MET A 238 4.98 -15.44 0.95
C MET A 238 3.80 -16.09 0.22
N LEU A 239 2.75 -16.47 0.94
CA LEU A 239 1.51 -17.00 0.34
C LEU A 239 0.70 -15.94 -0.43
N ARG A 240 0.95 -14.65 -0.18
CA ARG A 240 0.15 -13.52 -0.68
C ARG A 240 0.78 -12.77 -1.86
N TYR A 241 2.11 -12.70 -1.92
CA TYR A 241 2.81 -11.93 -2.94
C TYR A 241 3.18 -12.80 -4.15
N ASP A 242 2.78 -12.36 -5.34
CA ASP A 242 2.89 -13.15 -6.58
C ASP A 242 4.34 -13.47 -6.98
N ALA A 243 5.32 -12.69 -6.53
CA ALA A 243 6.74 -12.98 -6.81
C ALA A 243 7.19 -14.35 -6.27
N PHE A 244 6.55 -14.86 -5.21
CA PHE A 244 6.85 -16.19 -4.67
C PHE A 244 6.15 -17.31 -5.44
N ALA A 245 5.17 -17.02 -6.32
CA ALA A 245 4.35 -18.03 -6.99
C ALA A 245 5.17 -19.01 -7.86
N ALA A 246 6.35 -18.57 -8.33
CA ALA A 246 7.27 -19.39 -9.10
C ALA A 246 8.14 -20.34 -8.24
N CYS A 247 8.10 -20.22 -6.91
CA CYS A 247 8.90 -21.04 -5.99
C CYS A 247 8.27 -22.46 -5.85
N PRO A 248 8.97 -23.53 -6.25
CA PRO A 248 8.45 -24.90 -6.21
C PRO A 248 7.94 -25.39 -4.85
N THR A 249 8.50 -24.88 -3.74
CA THR A 249 8.13 -25.30 -2.39
C THR A 249 6.88 -24.58 -1.85
N LEU A 250 6.45 -23.48 -2.49
CA LEU A 250 5.30 -22.68 -2.04
C LEU A 250 3.99 -23.48 -1.85
N PRO A 251 3.62 -24.46 -2.70
CA PRO A 251 2.44 -25.30 -2.48
C PRO A 251 2.51 -26.13 -1.19
N ALA A 252 3.68 -26.71 -0.88
CA ALA A 252 3.86 -27.49 0.34
C ALA A 252 3.77 -26.61 1.59
N LEU A 253 4.35 -25.40 1.54
CA LEU A 253 4.20 -24.39 2.59
C LEU A 253 2.73 -24.02 2.81
N ARG A 254 1.97 -23.81 1.72
CA ARG A 254 0.53 -23.52 1.78
C ARG A 254 -0.25 -24.66 2.43
N ASP A 255 0.03 -25.90 2.06
CA ASP A 255 -0.64 -27.08 2.62
C ASP A 255 -0.33 -27.26 4.11
N ARG A 256 0.93 -27.05 4.52
CA ARG A 256 1.33 -27.11 5.94
C ARG A 256 0.61 -26.04 6.76
N LEU A 257 0.66 -24.78 6.32
CA LEU A 257 -0.01 -23.68 7.03
C LEU A 257 -1.53 -23.87 7.05
N GLY A 258 -2.12 -24.36 5.96
CA GLY A 258 -3.54 -24.69 5.89
C GLY A 258 -3.96 -25.83 6.83
N GLY A 259 -3.08 -26.81 7.06
CA GLY A 259 -3.32 -27.91 8.00
C GLY A 259 -3.07 -27.55 9.46
N GLN A 260 -2.01 -26.82 9.76
CA GLN A 260 -1.61 -26.48 11.13
C GLN A 260 -2.34 -25.26 11.69
N ARG A 261 -2.54 -24.23 10.85
CA ARG A 261 -3.12 -22.93 11.22
C ARG A 261 -4.24 -22.50 10.25
N PRO A 262 -5.29 -23.34 10.08
CA PRO A 262 -6.42 -23.01 9.21
C PRO A 262 -7.12 -21.72 9.62
N ASP A 263 -7.08 -21.36 10.91
CA ASP A 263 -7.59 -20.10 11.46
C ASP A 263 -6.95 -18.88 10.82
N LEU A 264 -5.62 -18.86 10.71
CA LEU A 264 -4.87 -17.72 10.16
C LEU A 264 -5.05 -17.60 8.65
N VAL A 265 -5.09 -18.75 7.96
CA VAL A 265 -5.33 -18.79 6.51
C VAL A 265 -6.75 -18.31 6.19
N ALA A 266 -7.75 -18.78 6.96
CA ALA A 266 -9.15 -18.42 6.73
C ALA A 266 -9.44 -16.93 6.93
N MET A 267 -8.76 -16.27 7.89
CA MET A 267 -8.87 -14.82 8.06
C MET A 267 -8.05 -14.00 7.05
N GLY A 268 -7.35 -14.67 6.14
CA GLY A 268 -6.46 -14.03 5.17
C GLY A 268 -5.35 -13.23 5.86
N MET A 269 -4.77 -13.76 6.95
CA MET A 269 -3.70 -13.05 7.63
C MET A 269 -2.46 -12.98 6.74
N ASN A 270 -1.87 -11.80 6.70
CA ASN A 270 -0.57 -11.48 6.15
C ASN A 270 0.22 -10.79 7.26
N LEU A 271 0.83 -11.59 8.12
CA LEU A 271 1.57 -11.06 9.27
C LEU A 271 2.82 -10.34 8.77
N MET A 272 2.78 -9.02 8.88
CA MET A 272 3.87 -8.10 8.60
C MET A 272 3.91 -7.03 9.70
N PHE A 273 5.08 -6.45 9.92
CA PHE A 273 5.16 -5.22 10.68
C PHE A 273 6.29 -4.29 10.24
N THR A 274 6.15 -3.03 10.62
CA THR A 274 7.18 -2.00 10.52
C THR A 274 7.29 -1.29 11.86
N GLN A 275 8.42 -0.59 12.07
CA GLN A 275 8.59 0.28 13.23
C GLN A 275 8.38 1.73 12.79
N ALA A 276 7.48 2.43 13.49
CA ALA A 276 7.24 3.85 13.31
C ALA A 276 8.44 4.67 13.82
N PRO A 277 8.60 5.94 13.40
CA PRO A 277 9.72 6.77 13.82
C PRO A 277 9.87 6.98 15.34
N ASP A 278 8.81 6.81 16.11
CA ASP A 278 8.83 6.90 17.59
C ASP A 278 9.07 5.56 18.31
N GLY A 279 9.33 4.49 17.55
CA GLY A 279 9.70 3.17 18.08
C GLY A 279 8.56 2.19 18.23
N ASP A 280 7.29 2.62 18.18
CA ASP A 280 6.14 1.70 18.22
C ASP A 280 6.08 0.85 16.94
N LEU A 281 5.53 -0.37 17.04
CA LEU A 281 5.34 -1.26 15.90
C LEU A 281 3.95 -1.07 15.29
N ILE A 282 3.88 -0.98 13.96
CA ILE A 282 2.64 -1.07 13.18
C ILE A 282 2.54 -2.52 12.69
N ILE A 283 1.56 -3.25 13.21
CA ILE A 283 1.35 -4.68 12.96
C ILE A 283 0.00 -4.92 12.28
N GLY A 284 -0.09 -6.02 11.55
CA GLY A 284 -1.25 -6.41 10.75
C GLY A 284 -0.83 -7.48 9.75
N ASP A 285 -1.65 -7.84 8.77
CA ASP A 285 -3.06 -7.52 8.61
C ASP A 285 -3.89 -8.76 8.26
N THR A 286 -5.20 -8.64 8.35
CA THR A 286 -6.17 -9.69 7.96
C THR A 286 -6.92 -9.23 6.73
N HIS A 287 -7.45 -10.13 5.91
CA HIS A 287 -8.13 -9.74 4.67
C HIS A 287 -9.57 -10.25 4.63
N HIS A 288 -10.52 -9.31 4.71
CA HIS A 288 -11.93 -9.59 4.44
C HIS A 288 -12.41 -8.78 3.24
N TYR A 289 -13.16 -9.41 2.36
CA TYR A 289 -13.52 -8.85 1.07
C TYR A 289 -15.04 -8.80 0.90
N ALA A 290 -15.60 -7.63 0.64
CA ALA A 290 -17.03 -7.48 0.39
C ALA A 290 -17.30 -6.30 -0.54
N ARG A 291 -18.49 -6.25 -1.16
CA ARG A 291 -18.93 -5.03 -1.87
C ARG A 291 -19.23 -3.92 -0.86
N THR A 292 -19.95 -4.28 0.19
CA THR A 292 -20.26 -3.43 1.35
C THR A 292 -19.71 -4.09 2.60
N LEU A 293 -18.91 -3.36 3.37
CA LEU A 293 -18.31 -3.87 4.60
C LEU A 293 -19.31 -3.76 5.77
N ASP A 294 -19.26 -4.74 6.67
CA ASP A 294 -19.95 -4.64 7.95
C ASP A 294 -19.30 -3.54 8.82
N PRO A 295 -20.08 -2.65 9.46
CA PRO A 295 -19.54 -1.65 10.38
C PRO A 295 -19.02 -2.23 11.71
N PHE A 296 -19.33 -3.49 12.04
CA PHE A 296 -18.97 -4.15 13.29
C PHE A 296 -17.82 -5.16 13.10
N ASP A 297 -16.96 -5.29 14.11
CA ASP A 297 -15.86 -6.28 14.14
C ASP A 297 -15.90 -7.05 15.46
N THR A 298 -15.42 -8.30 15.43
CA THR A 298 -15.08 -9.04 16.66
C THR A 298 -13.60 -8.81 17.01
N GLU A 299 -13.24 -9.00 18.29
CA GLU A 299 -11.84 -8.89 18.74
C GLU A 299 -10.97 -10.07 18.28
N ASP A 300 -11.57 -11.14 17.72
CA ASP A 300 -10.85 -12.37 17.38
C ASP A 300 -9.73 -12.14 16.37
N LEU A 301 -9.97 -11.28 15.37
CA LEU A 301 -8.97 -10.93 14.36
C LEU A 301 -7.78 -10.18 14.98
N ASP A 302 -8.07 -9.19 15.83
CA ASP A 302 -7.04 -8.40 16.50
C ASP A 302 -6.24 -9.27 17.49
N ASN A 303 -6.91 -10.16 18.21
CA ASN A 303 -6.28 -11.11 19.13
C ASN A 303 -5.35 -12.09 18.39
N ALA A 304 -5.75 -12.57 17.21
CA ALA A 304 -4.91 -13.42 16.38
C ALA A 304 -3.66 -12.68 15.88
N VAL A 305 -3.80 -11.46 15.36
CA VAL A 305 -2.65 -10.63 14.95
C VAL A 305 -1.70 -10.40 16.13
N LEU A 306 -2.24 -10.08 17.31
CA LEU A 306 -1.43 -9.87 18.52
C LEU A 306 -0.71 -11.14 18.97
N ALA A 307 -1.40 -12.28 18.98
CA ALA A 307 -0.82 -13.55 19.38
C ALA A 307 0.30 -13.99 18.43
N GLU A 308 0.08 -13.90 17.10
CA GLU A 308 1.10 -14.28 16.13
C GLU A 308 2.30 -13.33 16.12
N THR A 309 2.06 -12.02 16.30
CA THR A 309 3.17 -11.06 16.43
C THR A 309 3.95 -11.30 17.73
N ALA A 310 3.27 -11.57 18.85
CA ALA A 310 3.91 -11.86 20.13
C ALA A 310 4.76 -13.14 20.04
N HIS A 311 4.23 -14.18 19.39
CA HIS A 311 4.96 -15.42 19.10
C HIS A 311 6.21 -15.15 18.24
N LEU A 312 6.07 -14.44 17.12
CA LEU A 312 7.18 -14.08 16.24
C LEU A 312 8.29 -13.30 16.98
N LEU A 313 7.92 -12.42 17.90
CA LEU A 313 8.85 -11.61 18.68
C LEU A 313 9.36 -12.32 19.96
N GLY A 314 8.91 -13.53 20.24
CA GLY A 314 9.31 -14.29 21.43
C GLY A 314 8.87 -13.68 22.76
N VAL A 315 7.71 -12.99 22.79
CA VAL A 315 7.16 -12.32 23.98
C VAL A 315 5.77 -12.85 24.33
N PRO A 316 5.36 -12.81 25.62
CA PRO A 316 4.08 -13.40 26.04
C PRO A 316 2.86 -12.57 25.62
N HIS A 317 3.00 -11.24 25.49
CA HIS A 317 1.92 -10.34 25.09
C HIS A 317 2.47 -9.02 24.58
N LEU A 318 1.64 -8.29 23.83
CA LEU A 318 1.93 -6.96 23.30
C LEU A 318 1.02 -5.92 23.93
N THR A 319 1.54 -4.71 24.15
CA THR A 319 0.74 -3.59 24.66
C THR A 319 0.17 -2.79 23.50
N VAL A 320 -1.14 -2.87 23.29
CA VAL A 320 -1.83 -2.13 22.23
C VAL A 320 -1.89 -0.64 22.57
N ARG A 321 -1.50 0.20 21.61
CA ARG A 321 -1.63 1.65 21.65
C ARG A 321 -2.84 2.13 20.87
N GLN A 322 -3.03 1.58 19.66
CA GLN A 322 -4.11 1.99 18.75
C GLN A 322 -4.56 0.83 17.89
N ARG A 323 -5.80 0.91 17.39
CA ARG A 323 -6.40 0.01 16.41
C ARG A 323 -7.06 0.84 15.32
N TRP A 324 -7.02 0.36 14.09
CA TRP A 324 -7.79 0.96 12.99
C TRP A 324 -8.09 -0.07 11.90
N ARG A 325 -9.04 0.30 11.04
CA ARG A 325 -9.40 -0.46 9.86
C ARG A 325 -8.81 0.20 8.61
N GLY A 326 -7.98 -0.54 7.88
CA GLY A 326 -7.61 -0.19 6.51
C GLY A 326 -8.71 -0.62 5.53
N VAL A 327 -8.98 0.15 4.48
CA VAL A 327 -9.90 -0.26 3.41
C VAL A 327 -9.33 0.16 2.06
N TYR A 328 -9.09 -0.81 1.17
CA TYR A 328 -8.59 -0.56 -0.18
C TYR A 328 -9.42 -1.31 -1.23
N ALA A 329 -9.21 -0.99 -2.51
CA ALA A 329 -9.94 -1.59 -3.62
C ALA A 329 -9.40 -3.00 -3.91
N SER A 330 -10.27 -3.96 -4.18
CA SER A 330 -9.89 -5.32 -4.57
C SER A 330 -10.62 -5.73 -5.84
N ALA A 331 -9.89 -6.28 -6.80
CA ALA A 331 -10.42 -6.84 -8.04
C ALA A 331 -9.53 -8.01 -8.49
N PRO A 332 -9.96 -8.85 -9.45
CA PRO A 332 -9.10 -9.90 -10.01
C PRO A 332 -7.81 -9.35 -10.62
N GLU A 333 -7.90 -8.25 -11.36
CA GLU A 333 -6.74 -7.56 -11.92
C GLU A 333 -6.14 -6.58 -10.90
N PRO A 334 -4.80 -6.43 -10.85
CA PRO A 334 -4.12 -5.59 -9.85
C PRO A 334 -4.26 -4.08 -10.12
N PHE A 335 -4.63 -3.69 -11.34
CA PHE A 335 -4.79 -2.30 -11.75
C PHE A 335 -6.07 -2.13 -12.58
N LEU A 336 -6.95 -1.24 -12.14
CA LEU A 336 -8.06 -0.73 -12.94
C LEU A 336 -7.62 0.59 -13.58
N ILE A 337 -7.45 0.60 -14.90
CA ILE A 337 -7.13 1.80 -15.70
C ILE A 337 -8.14 1.86 -16.85
N ALA A 338 -9.06 2.84 -16.82
CA ALA A 338 -10.17 2.89 -17.76
C ALA A 338 -10.48 4.29 -18.25
N THR A 339 -11.01 4.39 -19.48
CA THR A 339 -11.35 5.65 -20.15
C THR A 339 -12.87 5.74 -20.33
N PRO A 340 -13.65 6.10 -19.30
CA PRO A 340 -15.11 6.13 -19.41
C PRO A 340 -15.62 7.25 -20.32
N ALA A 341 -14.81 8.28 -20.57
CA ALA A 341 -15.12 9.38 -21.48
C ALA A 341 -13.84 10.04 -21.99
N GLU A 342 -13.94 10.82 -23.06
CA GLU A 342 -12.82 11.60 -23.59
C GLU A 342 -12.24 12.52 -22.50
N GLY A 343 -10.90 12.51 -22.38
CA GLY A 343 -10.20 13.30 -21.38
C GLY A 343 -10.38 12.83 -19.92
N VAL A 344 -11.08 11.72 -19.67
CA VAL A 344 -11.30 11.17 -18.32
C VAL A 344 -10.61 9.82 -18.18
N ARG A 345 -9.76 9.69 -17.16
CA ARG A 345 -9.10 8.44 -16.79
C ARG A 345 -9.47 8.03 -15.38
N VAL A 346 -9.99 6.82 -15.19
CA VAL A 346 -10.21 6.22 -13.87
C VAL A 346 -9.03 5.32 -13.56
N VAL A 347 -8.44 5.50 -12.37
CA VAL A 347 -7.28 4.73 -11.92
C VAL A 347 -7.50 4.23 -10.49
N SER A 348 -7.42 2.92 -10.30
CA SER A 348 -7.41 2.30 -8.97
C SER A 348 -6.42 1.16 -8.91
N VAL A 349 -5.60 1.12 -7.86
CA VAL A 349 -4.74 -0.03 -7.56
C VAL A 349 -5.55 -1.00 -6.71
N THR A 350 -5.88 -2.14 -7.29
CA THR A 350 -6.89 -3.09 -6.80
C THR A 350 -6.29 -4.34 -6.13
N SER A 351 -5.03 -4.25 -5.69
CA SER A 351 -4.27 -5.35 -5.05
C SER A 351 -3.63 -4.99 -3.70
N GLY A 352 -3.84 -3.77 -3.22
CA GLY A 352 -3.27 -3.29 -1.95
C GLY A 352 -1.84 -2.76 -2.06
N ILE A 353 -1.24 -2.76 -3.25
CA ILE A 353 0.16 -2.36 -3.49
C ILE A 353 0.30 -0.88 -3.92
N GLY A 354 -0.71 -0.04 -3.66
CA GLY A 354 -0.74 1.34 -4.15
C GLY A 354 0.42 2.21 -3.67
N MET A 355 0.87 2.03 -2.42
CA MET A 355 2.06 2.73 -1.91
C MET A 355 3.34 2.31 -2.64
N THR A 356 3.41 1.05 -3.07
CA THR A 356 4.54 0.48 -3.80
C THR A 356 4.59 0.95 -5.25
N THR A 357 3.45 1.00 -5.95
CA THR A 357 3.44 1.10 -7.42
C THR A 357 2.96 2.44 -7.98
N ALA A 358 2.18 3.23 -7.23
CA ALA A 358 1.49 4.39 -7.78
C ALA A 358 2.42 5.42 -8.44
N LEU A 359 3.58 5.71 -7.85
CA LEU A 359 4.55 6.66 -8.39
C LEU A 359 5.26 6.19 -9.67
N GLY A 360 5.26 4.89 -9.95
CA GLY A 360 5.77 4.32 -11.20
C GLY A 360 4.67 4.08 -12.24
N LEU A 361 3.43 3.84 -11.78
CA LEU A 361 2.25 3.70 -12.63
C LEU A 361 1.82 5.04 -13.26
N ALA A 362 1.78 6.10 -12.47
CA ALA A 362 1.18 7.38 -12.87
C ALA A 362 1.78 8.02 -14.14
N PRO A 363 3.11 7.99 -14.38
CA PRO A 363 3.69 8.50 -15.62
C PRO A 363 3.10 7.86 -16.87
N GLY A 364 3.01 6.52 -16.92
CA GLY A 364 2.49 5.81 -18.09
C GLY A 364 0.99 6.08 -18.33
N VAL A 365 0.22 6.24 -17.25
CA VAL A 365 -1.19 6.62 -17.35
C VAL A 365 -1.36 8.04 -17.90
N LEU A 366 -0.50 8.98 -17.50
CA LEU A 366 -0.54 10.34 -18.03
C LEU A 366 -0.10 10.41 -19.48
N ASP A 367 0.91 9.64 -19.89
CA ASP A 367 1.38 9.63 -21.28
C ASP A 367 0.30 9.13 -22.25
N ASP A 368 -0.59 8.23 -21.81
CA ASP A 368 -1.76 7.79 -22.58
C ASP A 368 -2.94 8.77 -22.52
N LEU A 369 -3.01 9.62 -21.49
CA LEU A 369 -4.09 10.59 -21.29
C LEU A 369 -3.85 11.92 -22.02
N LEU A 370 -2.61 12.40 -22.05
CA LEU A 370 -2.22 13.69 -22.62
C LEU A 370 -2.27 13.64 -24.14
#